data_AF-A0A6I0EHU2-F1
#
_entry.id   AF-A0A6I0EHU2-F1
#
_cell.length_a   1.000
_cell.length_b   1.000
_cell.length_c   1.000
_cell.angle_alpha   90.00
_cell.angle_beta   90.00
_cell.angle_gamma   90.00
#
_symmetry.space_group_name_H-M   'P 1'
#
loop_
_entity.id
_entity.type
_entity.pdbx_description
1 polymer ?
#
loop_
_entity_poly.entity_id
_entity_poly.type
_entity_poly.pdbx_seq_one_letter_code
_entity_poly.pdbx_strand_id
1 'polypeptide(L)'
;MSSFLRSLFVTGSVVALLLILVIVEVVVAMFAYMYLALNHVETFGYLVGLSRDVLKLFADQLKQLSPELALRADTTLLGELGPKSILLLLIGLTVSGLGRLAGWIARRWYARASSA
;
A
#
# COMPACT_ATOMS: atom_id res chain seq x y z
N MET A 1 22.58 -10.50 -32.08
CA MET A 1 22.82 -11.00 -30.71
C MET A 1 23.09 -9.87 -29.70
N SER A 2 23.76 -8.78 -30.09
CA SER A 2 23.99 -7.59 -29.23
C SER A 2 22.72 -6.84 -28.82
N SER A 3 21.69 -6.78 -29.68
CA SER A 3 20.41 -6.13 -29.39
C SER A 3 19.59 -6.84 -28.31
N PHE A 4 19.64 -8.18 -28.29
CA PHE A 4 18.91 -9.01 -27.32
C PHE A 4 19.53 -8.92 -25.91
N LEU A 5 20.86 -8.96 -25.81
CA LEU A 5 21.55 -8.75 -24.53
C LEU A 5 21.32 -7.34 -23.97
N ARG A 6 21.27 -6.33 -24.85
CA ARG A 6 20.96 -4.96 -24.46
C ARG A 6 19.53 -4.82 -23.92
N SER A 7 18.53 -5.47 -24.53
CA SER A 7 17.15 -5.41 -24.03
C SER A 7 16.98 -6.13 -22.69
N LEU A 8 17.67 -7.27 -22.51
CA LEU A 8 17.70 -8.00 -21.23
C LEU A 8 18.29 -7.15 -20.11
N PHE A 9 19.41 -6.48 -20.39
CA PHE A 9 20.05 -5.61 -19.40
C PHE A 9 19.19 -4.40 -19.04
N VAL A 10 18.56 -3.75 -20.03
CA VAL A 10 17.65 -2.61 -19.80
C VAL A 10 16.40 -3.05 -19.03
N THR A 11 15.82 -4.20 -19.37
CA THR A 11 14.64 -4.70 -18.65
C THR A 11 15.01 -5.05 -17.21
N GLY A 12 16.16 -5.70 -17.00
CA GLY A 12 16.68 -6.02 -15.67
C GLY A 12 16.93 -4.77 -14.82
N SER A 13 17.50 -3.70 -15.40
CA SER A 13 17.72 -2.46 -14.66
C SER A 13 16.42 -1.72 -14.31
N VAL A 14 15.42 -1.73 -15.20
CA VAL A 14 14.09 -1.19 -14.91
C VAL A 14 13.42 -1.95 -13.77
N VAL A 15 13.46 -3.29 -13.79
CA VAL A 15 12.88 -4.11 -12.71
C VAL A 15 13.58 -3.83 -11.39
N ALA A 16 14.91 -3.78 -11.37
CA ALA A 16 15.68 -3.46 -10.16
C ALA A 16 15.29 -2.08 -9.59
N LEU A 17 15.14 -1.07 -10.46
CA LEU A 17 14.76 0.27 -10.05
C LEU A 17 13.34 0.34 -9.49
N LEU A 18 12.40 -0.41 -10.10
CA LEU A 18 11.04 -0.55 -9.57
C LEU A 18 11.02 -1.23 -8.20
N LEU A 19 11.83 -2.27 -7.99
CA LEU A 19 11.94 -2.95 -6.69
C LEU A 19 12.48 -2.01 -5.61
N ILE A 20 13.53 -1.24 -5.92
CA ILE A 20 14.07 -0.24 -4.99
C ILE A 20 13.00 0.80 -4.63
N LEU A 21 12.26 1.27 -5.64
CA LEU A 21 11.20 2.25 -5.43
C LEU A 21 10.09 1.71 -4.51
N VAL A 22 9.69 0.44 -4.69
CA VAL A 22 8.72 -0.22 -3.80
C VAL A 22 9.25 -0.29 -2.36
N ILE A 23 10.53 -0.65 -2.18
CA ILE A 23 11.13 -0.70 -0.84
C ILE A 23 11.08 0.68 -0.17
N VAL A 24 11.42 1.74 -0.91
CA VAL A 24 11.35 3.12 -0.40
C VAL A 24 9.91 3.50 -0.05
N GLU A 25 8.94 3.18 -0.91
CA GLU A 25 7.52 3.45 -0.64
C GLU A 25 7.03 2.76 0.64
N VAL A 26 7.42 1.50 0.87
CA VAL A 26 7.08 0.76 2.09
C VAL A 26 7.66 1.45 3.32
N VAL A 27 8.93 1.84 3.28
CA VAL A 27 9.59 2.53 4.40
C VAL A 27 8.88 3.86 4.70
N VAL A 28 8.57 4.66 3.67
CA VAL A 28 7.84 5.92 3.83
C VAL A 28 6.43 5.69 4.40
N ALA A 29 5.74 4.64 3.95
CA ALA A 29 4.43 4.28 4.48
C ALA A 29 4.50 3.88 5.96
N MET A 30 5.54 3.16 6.38
CA MET A 30 5.77 2.82 7.79
C MET A 30 6.01 4.08 8.63
N PHE A 31 6.79 5.04 8.12
CA PHE A 31 6.98 6.32 8.80
C PHE A 31 5.68 7.12 8.89
N ALA A 32 4.89 7.18 7.83
CA ALA A 32 3.59 7.86 7.84
C ALA A 32 2.62 7.21 8.83
N TYR A 33 2.58 5.88 8.87
CA TYR A 33 1.82 5.11 9.85
C TYR A 33 2.25 5.46 11.29
N MET A 34 3.56 5.41 11.57
CA MET A 34 4.10 5.71 12.89
C MET A 34 3.83 7.16 13.30
N TYR A 35 3.98 8.10 12.37
CA TYR A 35 3.66 9.51 12.61
C TYR A 35 2.19 9.70 12.99
N LEU A 36 1.27 9.04 12.26
CA LEU A 36 -0.16 9.11 12.54
C LEU A 36 -0.49 8.48 13.89
N ALA A 37 0.12 7.33 14.19
CA ALA A 37 -0.09 6.60 15.45
C ALA A 37 0.40 7.38 16.68
N LEU A 38 1.46 8.19 16.55
CA LEU A 38 2.05 8.95 17.66
C LEU A 38 1.46 10.35 17.82
N ASN A 39 1.17 11.05 16.72
CA ASN A 39 0.75 12.46 16.77
C ASN A 39 -0.77 12.66 16.67
N HIS A 40 -1.49 11.71 16.06
CA HIS A 40 -2.91 11.84 15.77
C HIS A 40 -3.69 10.58 16.18
N VAL A 41 -3.59 10.21 17.45
CA VAL A 41 -4.19 8.98 18.02
C VAL A 41 -5.69 8.88 17.77
N GLU A 42 -6.43 10.00 17.84
CA GLU A 42 -7.88 10.03 17.57
C GLU A 42 -8.19 9.71 16.10
N THR A 43 -7.49 10.36 15.17
CA THR A 43 -7.64 10.10 13.72
C THR A 43 -7.19 8.68 13.36
N PHE A 44 -6.11 8.21 13.98
CA PHE A 44 -5.64 6.84 13.84
C PHE A 44 -6.70 5.83 14.33
N GLY A 45 -7.28 6.06 15.51
CA GLY A 45 -8.35 5.23 16.06
C GLY A 45 -9.59 5.20 15.14
N TYR A 46 -9.97 6.35 14.58
CA TYR A 46 -11.06 6.44 13.60
C TYR A 46 -10.78 5.63 12.32
N LEU A 47 -9.58 5.74 11.76
CA LEU A 47 -9.16 4.97 10.58
C LEU A 47 -9.11 3.46 10.87
N VAL A 48 -8.66 3.06 12.07
CA VAL A 48 -8.68 1.66 12.52
C VAL A 48 -10.13 1.18 12.61
N GLY A 49 -11.04 2.02 13.12
CA GLY A 49 -12.48 1.77 13.15
C GLY A 49 -13.05 1.49 11.77
N LEU A 50 -12.79 2.38 10.80
CA LEU A 50 -13.22 2.17 9.40
C LEU A 50 -12.67 0.88 8.79
N SER A 51 -11.40 0.57 9.05
CA SER A 51 -10.77 -0.67 8.59
C SER A 51 -11.44 -1.90 9.20
N ARG A 52 -11.85 -1.81 10.47
CA ARG A 52 -12.60 -2.86 11.17
C ARG A 52 -13.99 -3.04 10.59
N ASP A 53 -14.68 -1.96 10.24
CA ASP A 53 -16.01 -2.01 9.63
C ASP A 53 -15.98 -2.66 8.25
N VAL A 54 -14.97 -2.33 7.44
CA VAL A 54 -14.74 -2.98 6.14
C VAL A 54 -14.45 -4.47 6.32
N LEU A 55 -13.57 -4.83 7.28
CA LEU A 55 -13.27 -6.23 7.56
C LEU A 55 -14.51 -6.98 8.04
N LYS A 56 -15.35 -6.34 8.86
CA LYS A 56 -16.61 -6.91 9.33
C LYS A 56 -17.58 -7.17 8.17
N LEU A 57 -17.67 -6.26 7.22
CA LEU A 57 -18.48 -6.45 6.01
C LEU A 57 -17.99 -7.65 5.19
N PHE A 58 -16.68 -7.80 5.01
CA PHE A 58 -16.11 -8.99 4.36
C PHE A 58 -16.36 -10.26 5.18
N ALA A 59 -16.21 -10.22 6.50
CA ALA A 59 -16.48 -11.34 7.38
C ALA A 59 -17.95 -11.77 7.32
N ASP A 60 -18.89 -10.83 7.26
CA ASP A 60 -20.33 -11.09 7.15
C ASP A 60 -20.68 -11.72 5.79
N GLN A 61 -20.05 -11.27 4.69
CA GLN A 61 -20.19 -11.94 3.39
C GLN A 61 -19.57 -13.34 3.39
N LEU A 62 -18.42 -13.50 4.04
CA LEU A 62 -17.74 -14.79 4.13
C LEU A 62 -18.51 -15.77 5.02
N LYS A 63 -19.22 -15.29 6.05
CA LYS A 63 -20.18 -16.07 6.85
C LYS A 63 -21.34 -16.58 6.00
N GLN A 64 -21.86 -15.78 5.08
CA GLN A 64 -22.91 -16.22 4.15
C GLN A 64 -22.41 -17.30 3.17
N LEU A 65 -21.17 -17.19 2.70
CA LEU A 65 -20.58 -18.13 1.73
C LEU A 65 -20.03 -19.42 2.38
N SER A 66 -19.45 -19.32 3.57
CA SER A 66 -18.86 -20.44 4.30
C SER A 66 -18.81 -20.17 5.82
N PRO A 67 -19.83 -20.62 6.58
CA PRO A 67 -19.89 -20.37 8.02
C PRO A 67 -18.77 -21.05 8.81
N GLU A 68 -18.24 -22.20 8.35
CA GLU A 68 -17.14 -22.91 9.02
C GLU A 68 -15.79 -22.18 8.91
N LEU A 69 -15.51 -21.54 7.76
CA LEU A 69 -14.29 -20.76 7.57
C LEU A 69 -14.32 -19.46 8.37
N ALA A 70 -15.48 -18.82 8.44
CA ALA A 70 -15.64 -17.59 9.21
C ALA A 70 -15.43 -17.79 10.72
N LEU A 71 -15.90 -18.91 11.27
CA LEU A 71 -15.75 -19.22 12.70
C LEU A 71 -14.28 -19.48 13.09
N ARG A 72 -13.48 -20.02 12.16
CA ARG A 72 -12.01 -20.17 12.33
C ARG A 72 -11.26 -18.85 12.13
N ALA A 73 -11.71 -17.98 11.25
CA ALA A 73 -11.10 -16.67 11.01
C ALA A 73 -11.33 -15.70 12.19
N ASP A 74 -12.53 -15.71 12.78
CA ASP A 74 -12.87 -14.88 13.95
C ASP A 74 -12.09 -15.29 15.21
N THR A 75 -11.73 -16.57 15.33
CA THR A 75 -10.99 -17.11 16.50
C THR A 75 -9.47 -17.09 16.36
N THR A 76 -8.95 -16.66 15.21
CA THR A 76 -7.50 -16.60 14.94
C THR A 76 -6.97 -15.16 14.93
N LEU A 77 -5.64 -15.03 14.93
CA LEU A 77 -4.89 -13.76 14.79
C LEU A 77 -5.34 -12.89 13.60
N LEU A 78 -6.06 -13.45 12.63
CA LEU A 78 -6.70 -12.72 11.52
C LEU A 78 -7.80 -11.75 12.01
N GLY A 79 -8.56 -12.09 13.04
CA GLY A 79 -9.57 -11.21 13.64
C GLY A 79 -8.96 -10.00 14.37
N GLU A 80 -7.80 -10.18 15.02
CA GLU A 80 -7.13 -9.11 15.77
C GLU A 80 -6.16 -8.27 14.91
N LEU A 81 -5.44 -8.91 13.98
CA LEU A 81 -4.48 -8.25 13.09
C LEU A 81 -5.14 -7.69 11.83
N GLY A 82 -6.30 -8.21 11.41
CA GLY A 82 -6.99 -7.84 10.18
C GLY A 82 -7.26 -6.34 10.04
N PRO A 83 -7.83 -5.67 11.07
CA PRO A 83 -8.09 -4.24 10.97
C PRO A 83 -6.80 -3.40 10.85
N LYS A 84 -5.72 -3.82 11.51
CA LYS A 84 -4.43 -3.11 11.48
C LYS A 84 -3.69 -3.33 10.16
N SER A 85 -3.73 -4.53 9.60
CA SER A 85 -3.10 -4.84 8.31
C SER A 85 -3.82 -4.18 7.14
N ILE A 86 -5.16 -4.12 7.15
CA ILE A 86 -5.95 -3.35 6.17
C ILE A 86 -5.61 -1.87 6.24
N LEU A 87 -5.51 -1.31 7.45
CA LEU A 87 -5.13 0.09 7.64
C LEU A 87 -3.72 0.38 7.11
N LEU A 88 -2.76 -0.50 7.40
CA LEU A 88 -1.39 -0.35 6.90
C LEU A 88 -1.32 -0.48 5.38
N LEU A 89 -2.15 -1.33 4.79
CA LEU A 89 -2.31 -1.47 3.34
C LEU A 89 -2.95 -0.21 2.72
N LEU A 90 -4.00 0.34 3.33
CA LEU A 90 -4.64 1.59 2.90
C LEU A 90 -3.68 2.77 2.98
N ILE A 91 -2.91 2.89 4.05
CA ILE A 91 -1.87 3.91 4.19
C ILE A 91 -0.77 3.69 3.14
N GLY A 92 -0.32 2.46 2.95
CA GLY A 92 0.66 2.11 1.92
C GLY A 92 0.20 2.47 0.50
N LEU A 93 -1.04 2.15 0.15
CA LEU A 93 -1.65 2.52 -1.13
C LEU A 93 -1.79 4.03 -1.29
N THR A 94 -2.18 4.73 -0.22
CA THR A 94 -2.32 6.19 -0.24
C THR A 94 -0.96 6.86 -0.44
N VAL A 95 0.05 6.43 0.30
CA VAL A 95 1.42 6.96 0.20
C VAL A 95 2.04 6.64 -1.16
N SER A 96 1.90 5.41 -1.67
CA SER A 96 2.36 5.04 -3.01
C SER A 96 1.63 5.83 -4.11
N GLY A 97 0.30 5.98 -3.98
CA GLY A 97 -0.52 6.78 -4.91
C GLY A 97 -0.09 8.24 -4.95
N LEU A 98 0.13 8.85 -3.78
CA LEU A 98 0.63 10.22 -3.67
C LEU A 98 2.07 10.35 -4.19
N GLY A 99 2.94 9.38 -3.91
CA GLY A 99 4.31 9.34 -4.41
C GLY A 99 4.37 9.29 -5.95
N ARG A 100 3.54 8.44 -6.56
CA ARG A 100 3.42 8.35 -8.03
C ARG A 100 2.82 9.61 -8.64
N LEU A 101 1.82 10.21 -7.98
CA LEU A 101 1.23 11.48 -8.41
C LEU A 101 2.27 12.60 -8.37
N ALA A 102 3.01 12.74 -7.27
CA ALA A 102 4.08 13.70 -7.12
C ALA A 102 5.18 13.50 -8.18
N GLY A 103 5.61 12.26 -8.40
CA GLY A 103 6.58 11.92 -9.46
C GLY A 103 6.07 12.18 -10.87
N TRP A 104 4.77 12.02 -11.13
CA TRP A 104 4.14 12.40 -12.39
C TRP A 104 4.14 13.92 -12.58
N ILE A 105 3.74 14.67 -11.55
CA ILE A 105 3.77 16.13 -11.54
C ILE A 105 5.21 16.61 -11.79
N ALA A 106 6.19 16.18 -10.99
CA ALA A 106 7.59 16.61 -11.14
C ALA A 106 8.12 16.38 -12.57
N ARG A 107 7.87 15.21 -13.16
CA ARG A 107 8.24 14.93 -14.56
C ARG A 107 7.54 15.83 -15.55
N ARG A 108 6.25 16.13 -15.33
CA ARG A 108 5.47 17.01 -16.21
C ARG A 108 5.98 18.45 -16.17
N TRP A 109 6.40 18.93 -15.01
CA TRP A 109 6.97 20.27 -14.85
C TRP A 109 8.36 20.36 -15.46
N TYR A 110 9.22 19.35 -15.24
CA TYR A 110 10.54 19.28 -15.89
C TYR A 110 10.45 19.27 -17.41
N ALA A 111 9.52 18.46 -17.97
CA ALA A 111 9.31 18.40 -19.41
C ALA A 111 8.82 19.73 -20.01
N ARG A 112 8.03 20.51 -19.24
CA ARG A 112 7.61 21.86 -19.66
C ARG A 112 8.74 22.87 -19.59
N ALA A 113 9.57 22.80 -18.54
CA ALA A 113 10.72 23.68 -18.36
C ALA A 113 11.83 23.43 -19.38
N SER A 114 12.00 22.20 -19.88
CA SER A 114 12.95 21.87 -20.94
C SER A 114 12.45 22.18 -22.35
N SER A 115 11.17 22.53 -22.51
CA SER A 115 10.55 22.91 -23.80
C SER A 115 10.35 24.42 -23.95
N ALA A 116 10.78 25.21 -22.97
CA ALA A 116 10.82 26.67 -22.96
C ALA A 116 12.28 27.13 -23.09
#